data_AF-A0A4S2V2G6-F1
#
_entry.id   AF-A0A4S2V2G6-F1
#
_cell.length_a   1.000
_cell.length_b   1.000
_cell.length_c   1.000
_cell.angle_alpha   90.00
_cell.angle_beta   90.00
_cell.angle_gamma   90.00
#
_symmetry.space_group_name_H-M   'P 1'
#
loop_
_entity.id
_entity.type
_entity.pdbx_description
1 polymer ?
#
loop_
_entity_poly.entity_id
_entity_poly.type
_entity_poly.pdbx_seq_one_letter_code
_entity_poly.pdbx_strand_id
1 'polypeptide(L)'
;MAAQTTARPARSKAATRPPGRRRALRIDHTKRWRPRSRKGGRCGYTLDGKTCERTGAHYCEPRADRVVRFFAELLVHPAGALANHRFELAPWQEHEIIRPLFGEVHWSDQWGRYVRRYTRATIVMARKNGKSALLSGIALYMLVGDGEESAEIYGAAANTRQAGKVFEPCTKMVRKSPILAARLDHIKNQRRLVDEQTGSHYEVIPADADNELGHSPHCFILDEVLSQPDDSLWKAMRTAAGARTQPLMIAITTETSDQVSFGAEFIDEADRVMEDPARAPHHFAFVRKMPRTVDELERLWRLFPARPELPVSTDPWDEANWAWPNPGLGNFLSIQSLREEAEEAQTNSSAENGFRQFRLNQRVSQITRWIPMDLWDMNAREIAPNPGWIAGRLEAQRCWAGLDLSSKLDLTAWSLLFPDGSMTWRFWAPESVAPHLDEHTGGAFSDWARDGWITLTDGDTIDYDTIYDDIETDHQLFRIVDITYDKWCGEPVRQEIEKRTRLKTIESDTTYSRMTPPMAEFMRGLKAREYAHYGNPVARWMADNLECKSPRDDPDRIRPVKPDRGKSGKRIDGMPALLFAIDGGMRGMPAPSIYESQGMAL
;
A
#
# COMPACT_ATOMS: atom_id res chain seq x y z
N MET A 1 -19.51 -27.38 62.07
CA MET A 1 -18.77 -26.11 61.91
C MET A 1 -18.72 -25.76 60.43
N ALA A 2 -19.50 -24.78 59.99
CA ALA A 2 -19.34 -24.16 58.68
C ALA A 2 -19.99 -22.77 58.76
N ALA A 3 -19.18 -21.73 58.58
CA ALA A 3 -19.55 -20.33 58.69
C ALA A 3 -20.31 -19.89 57.43
N GLN A 4 -21.47 -19.24 57.62
CA GLN A 4 -22.20 -18.54 56.57
C GLN A 4 -21.64 -17.12 56.43
N THR A 5 -21.16 -16.81 55.22
CA THR A 5 -20.68 -15.51 54.78
C THR A 5 -21.85 -14.59 54.44
N THR A 6 -21.91 -13.44 55.11
CA THR A 6 -22.90 -12.38 54.90
C THR A 6 -22.59 -11.55 53.65
N ALA A 7 -23.54 -11.51 52.71
CA ALA A 7 -23.53 -10.64 51.54
C ALA A 7 -23.82 -9.16 51.91
N ARG A 8 -23.08 -8.23 51.30
CA ARG A 8 -23.31 -6.76 51.37
C ARG A 8 -24.18 -6.29 50.19
N PRO A 9 -25.03 -5.27 50.36
CA PRO A 9 -26.00 -4.85 49.34
C PRO A 9 -25.40 -3.94 48.26
N ALA A 10 -26.00 -4.02 47.08
CA ALA A 10 -25.65 -3.27 45.86
C ALA A 10 -25.76 -1.74 46.04
N ARG A 11 -24.75 -1.00 45.58
CA ARG A 11 -24.76 0.46 45.50
C ARG A 11 -25.39 0.95 44.19
N SER A 12 -26.21 1.98 44.34
CA SER A 12 -27.11 2.60 43.39
C SER A 12 -26.46 3.24 42.15
N LYS A 13 -27.24 3.23 41.06
CA LYS A 13 -27.04 3.92 39.78
C LYS A 13 -26.50 5.36 39.96
N ALA A 14 -25.34 5.64 39.36
CA ALA A 14 -24.80 6.97 39.24
C ALA A 14 -25.54 7.73 38.13
N ALA A 15 -26.08 8.90 38.48
CA ALA A 15 -26.73 9.83 37.56
C ALA A 15 -25.76 10.32 36.47
N THR A 16 -26.23 10.33 35.23
CA THR A 16 -25.55 10.85 34.05
C THR A 16 -25.27 12.34 34.20
N ARG A 17 -23.98 12.68 34.36
CA ARG A 17 -23.47 14.06 34.29
C ARG A 17 -23.62 14.58 32.84
N PRO A 18 -24.08 15.83 32.62
CA PRO A 18 -24.12 16.39 31.27
C PRO A 18 -22.69 16.49 30.71
N PRO A 19 -22.51 16.38 29.37
CA PRO A 19 -21.19 16.38 28.77
C PRO A 19 -20.51 17.73 29.04
N GLY A 20 -19.52 17.73 29.93
CA GLY A 20 -18.69 18.89 30.17
C GLY A 20 -18.01 19.30 28.86
N ARG A 21 -18.01 20.60 28.55
CA ARG A 21 -17.21 21.19 27.48
C ARG A 21 -15.82 20.57 27.51
N ARG A 22 -15.47 19.75 26.52
CA ARG A 22 -14.12 19.20 26.36
C ARG A 22 -13.14 20.37 26.43
N ARG A 23 -12.24 20.36 27.41
CA ARG A 23 -11.20 21.38 27.58
C ARG A 23 -10.41 21.39 26.26
N ALA A 24 -10.50 22.49 25.51
CA ALA A 24 -9.83 22.60 24.20
C ALA A 24 -8.36 22.22 24.33
N LEU A 25 -7.88 21.34 23.45
CA LEU A 25 -6.48 20.97 23.34
C LEU A 25 -5.65 22.26 23.15
N ARG A 26 -5.00 22.73 24.22
CA ARG A 26 -4.05 23.85 24.11
C ARG A 26 -2.74 23.32 23.54
N ILE A 27 -2.66 23.26 22.22
CA ILE A 27 -1.41 22.94 21.52
C ILE A 27 -0.52 24.19 21.52
N ASP A 28 0.63 24.11 22.18
CA ASP A 28 1.65 25.15 22.13
C ASP A 28 2.44 25.03 20.82
N HIS A 29 2.03 25.81 19.83
CA HIS A 29 2.68 25.83 18.52
C HIS A 29 4.14 26.25 18.60
N THR A 30 4.55 27.03 19.61
CA THR A 30 5.92 27.53 19.71
C THR A 30 6.94 26.42 19.97
N LYS A 31 6.51 25.25 20.47
CA LYS A 31 7.37 24.09 20.74
C LYS A 31 7.67 23.22 19.51
N ARG A 32 7.02 23.45 18.36
CA ARG A 32 7.30 22.69 17.12
C ARG A 32 8.73 22.93 16.63
N TRP A 33 9.33 21.90 16.02
CA TRP A 33 10.67 22.01 15.43
C TRP A 33 10.70 23.04 14.28
N ARG A 34 11.77 23.84 14.22
CA ARG A 34 12.03 24.83 13.18
C ARG A 34 13.51 24.89 12.82
N PRO A 35 13.86 25.22 11.56
CA PRO A 35 15.24 25.50 11.20
C PRO A 35 15.75 26.69 12.00
N ARG A 36 16.99 26.62 12.49
CA ARG A 36 17.62 27.74 13.19
C ARG A 36 17.99 28.82 12.16
N SER A 37 17.27 29.94 12.20
CA SER A 37 17.62 31.13 11.43
C SER A 37 17.38 32.37 12.28
N ARG A 38 18.35 33.28 12.30
CA ARG A 38 18.24 34.62 12.92
C ARG A 38 18.11 35.74 11.88
N LYS A 39 17.99 35.38 10.60
CA LYS A 39 17.83 36.35 9.51
C LYS A 39 16.45 37.02 9.59
N GLY A 40 16.40 38.26 9.11
CA GLY A 40 15.19 39.08 9.07
C GLY A 40 14.96 39.90 10.32
N GLY A 41 14.39 41.10 10.13
CA GLY A 41 13.93 41.98 11.20
C GLY A 41 12.69 41.42 11.93
N ARG A 42 11.98 42.26 12.68
CA ARG A 42 10.69 41.87 13.29
C ARG A 42 9.69 41.49 12.21
N CYS A 43 8.90 40.44 12.44
CA CYS A 43 7.91 39.95 11.48
C CYS A 43 6.92 41.03 11.05
N GLY A 44 6.37 41.79 12.01
CA GLY A 44 5.53 42.94 11.75
C GLY A 44 4.15 42.64 11.15
N TYR A 45 3.80 41.37 10.93
CA TYR A 45 2.49 41.01 10.41
C TYR A 45 1.41 41.30 11.44
N THR A 46 0.37 42.03 11.04
CA THR A 46 -0.72 42.49 11.92
C THR A 46 -2.07 41.95 11.46
N LEU A 47 -2.87 41.46 12.41
CA LEU A 47 -4.29 41.13 12.22
C LEU A 47 -5.06 41.54 13.47
N ASP A 48 -6.15 42.30 13.32
CA ASP A 48 -7.00 42.77 14.42
C ASP A 48 -6.24 43.41 15.60
N GLY A 49 -5.23 44.23 15.31
CA GLY A 49 -4.40 44.87 16.34
C GLY A 49 -3.38 43.94 17.02
N LYS A 50 -3.33 42.64 16.68
CA LYS A 50 -2.24 41.74 17.09
C LYS A 50 -1.11 41.80 16.08
N THR A 51 0.07 42.26 16.50
CA THR A 51 1.28 42.32 15.66
C THR A 51 2.27 41.23 16.05
N CYS A 52 2.82 40.51 15.07
CA CYS A 52 3.89 39.54 15.31
C CYS A 52 5.24 40.24 15.54
N GLU A 53 5.78 40.14 16.75
CA GLU A 53 7.07 40.76 17.11
C GLU A 53 8.28 39.83 17.01
N ARG A 54 8.08 38.58 16.58
CA ARG A 54 9.13 37.56 16.50
C ARG A 54 10.10 37.85 15.35
N THR A 55 11.30 37.29 15.44
CA THR A 55 12.36 37.34 14.42
C THR A 55 12.82 35.93 14.06
N GLY A 56 13.50 35.76 12.93
CA GLY A 56 13.99 34.45 12.49
C GLY A 56 12.87 33.49 12.09
N ALA A 57 13.14 32.19 11.99
CA ALA A 57 12.08 31.21 11.74
C ALA A 57 11.18 31.04 12.97
N HIS A 58 9.87 31.27 12.85
CA HIS A 58 8.94 31.30 13.98
C HIS A 58 7.49 30.96 13.59
N TYR A 59 6.65 30.76 14.60
CA TYR A 59 5.19 30.72 14.46
C TYR A 59 4.60 32.12 14.57
N CYS A 60 4.01 32.60 13.48
CA CYS A 60 3.28 33.86 13.38
C CYS A 60 1.79 33.62 13.65
N GLU A 61 1.35 33.85 14.89
CA GLU A 61 -0.04 33.65 15.31
C GLU A 61 -1.05 34.49 14.49
N PRO A 62 -0.83 35.79 14.22
CA PRO A 62 -1.76 36.57 13.39
C PRO A 62 -1.94 36.02 11.96
N ARG A 63 -0.90 35.45 11.34
CA ARG A 63 -1.02 34.81 10.02
C ARG A 63 -1.87 33.54 10.09
N ALA A 64 -1.64 32.71 11.12
CA ALA A 64 -2.44 31.51 11.33
C ALA A 64 -3.92 31.86 11.63
N ASP A 65 -4.15 32.86 12.49
CA ASP A 65 -5.49 33.35 12.84
C ASP A 65 -6.25 33.83 11.60
N ARG A 66 -5.59 34.50 10.64
CA ARG A 66 -6.22 34.92 9.38
C ARG A 66 -6.82 33.75 8.62
N VAL A 67 -6.10 32.62 8.54
CA VAL A 67 -6.59 31.43 7.82
C VAL A 67 -7.73 30.78 8.58
N VAL A 68 -7.60 30.61 9.90
CA VAL A 68 -8.68 30.03 10.72
C VAL A 68 -9.96 30.87 10.63
N ARG A 69 -9.84 32.20 10.69
CA ARG A 69 -10.97 33.12 10.52
C ARG A 69 -11.55 33.07 9.11
N PHE A 70 -10.72 32.95 8.06
CA PHE A 70 -11.21 32.76 6.70
C PHE A 70 -12.16 31.56 6.60
N PHE A 71 -11.79 30.42 7.20
CA PHE A 71 -12.67 29.25 7.25
C PHE A 71 -13.98 29.53 8.02
N ALA A 72 -13.87 30.06 9.24
CA ALA A 72 -15.03 30.24 10.12
C ALA A 72 -16.00 31.35 9.67
N GLU A 73 -15.48 32.39 9.02
CA GLU A 73 -16.25 33.60 8.68
C GLU A 73 -16.71 33.63 7.23
N LEU A 74 -15.95 33.03 6.30
CA LEU A 74 -16.24 33.12 4.87
C LEU A 74 -16.67 31.80 4.23
N LEU A 75 -16.46 30.66 4.89
CA LEU A 75 -16.79 29.35 4.33
C LEU A 75 -17.93 28.66 5.11
N VAL A 76 -18.57 27.74 4.42
CA VAL A 76 -19.58 26.85 4.98
C VAL A 76 -19.23 25.40 4.69
N HIS A 77 -19.70 24.48 5.52
CA HIS A 77 -19.58 23.06 5.19
C HIS A 77 -20.38 22.73 3.91
N PRO A 78 -19.76 22.07 2.92
CA PRO A 78 -20.35 21.91 1.59
C PRO A 78 -21.35 20.75 1.47
N ALA A 79 -21.32 19.81 2.42
CA ALA A 79 -22.12 18.59 2.43
C ALA A 79 -22.15 17.94 3.82
N GLY A 80 -22.97 16.90 3.98
CA GLY A 80 -23.10 16.12 5.22
C GLY A 80 -24.00 16.78 6.27
N ALA A 81 -23.97 16.27 7.49
CA ALA A 81 -24.84 16.72 8.60
C ALA A 81 -24.67 18.21 8.96
N LEU A 82 -23.49 18.79 8.65
CA LEU A 82 -23.18 20.19 8.92
C LEU A 82 -23.40 21.12 7.72
N ALA A 83 -23.96 20.62 6.60
CA ALA A 83 -24.09 21.40 5.37
C ALA A 83 -24.76 22.76 5.60
N ASN A 84 -24.20 23.82 5.00
CA ASN A 84 -24.61 25.22 5.13
C ASN A 84 -24.37 25.89 6.50
N HIS A 85 -23.86 25.18 7.50
CA HIS A 85 -23.32 25.81 8.70
C HIS A 85 -21.92 26.37 8.42
N ARG A 86 -21.49 27.36 9.22
CA ARG A 86 -20.13 27.92 9.18
C ARG A 86 -19.10 26.80 9.24
N PHE A 87 -18.04 26.92 8.46
CA PHE A 87 -16.96 25.93 8.47
C PHE A 87 -16.03 26.19 9.68
N GLU A 88 -16.48 25.77 10.85
CA GLU A 88 -15.64 25.73 12.05
C GLU A 88 -14.70 24.52 11.96
N LEU A 89 -13.40 24.78 11.92
CA LEU A 89 -12.39 23.73 11.87
C LEU A 89 -12.47 22.88 13.14
N ALA A 90 -12.47 21.55 12.98
CA ALA A 90 -12.31 20.66 14.13
C ALA A 90 -10.94 20.91 14.80
N PRO A 91 -10.78 20.66 16.11
CA PRO A 91 -9.54 20.98 16.83
C PRO A 91 -8.26 20.43 16.16
N TRP A 92 -8.31 19.23 15.59
CA TRP A 92 -7.18 18.66 14.86
C TRP A 92 -6.95 19.35 13.49
N GLN A 93 -8.01 19.71 12.77
CA GLN A 93 -7.88 20.45 11.50
C GLN A 93 -7.24 21.82 11.75
N GLU A 94 -7.66 22.52 12.80
CA GLU A 94 -7.10 23.81 13.19
C GLU A 94 -5.66 23.69 13.72
N HIS A 95 -5.46 22.93 14.80
CA HIS A 95 -4.19 22.96 15.55
C HIS A 95 -3.13 21.97 15.04
N GLU A 96 -3.50 20.99 14.24
CA GLU A 96 -2.54 20.01 13.73
C GLU A 96 -2.20 20.23 12.25
N ILE A 97 -3.08 20.90 11.48
CA ILE A 97 -2.90 21.15 10.05
C ILE A 97 -2.86 22.64 9.72
N ILE A 98 -3.97 23.38 9.85
CA ILE A 98 -4.08 24.74 9.30
C ILE A 98 -3.12 25.72 9.97
N ARG A 99 -3.13 25.80 11.31
CA ARG A 99 -2.25 26.69 12.05
C ARG A 99 -0.76 26.42 11.77
N PRO A 100 -0.23 25.19 11.84
CA PRO A 100 1.18 24.96 11.53
C PRO A 100 1.49 25.19 10.03
N LEU A 101 0.60 24.81 9.12
CA LEU A 101 0.84 24.96 7.68
C LEU A 101 1.00 26.43 7.24
N PHE A 102 0.19 27.33 7.81
CA PHE A 102 0.15 28.75 7.42
C PHE A 102 0.79 29.71 8.43
N GLY A 103 1.00 29.29 9.68
CA GLY A 103 1.60 30.10 10.73
C GLY A 103 3.11 30.02 10.79
N GLU A 104 3.72 28.93 10.31
CA GLU A 104 5.18 28.76 10.30
C GLU A 104 5.79 29.60 9.17
N VAL A 105 6.66 30.55 9.54
CA VAL A 105 7.30 31.48 8.59
C VAL A 105 8.82 31.51 8.75
N HIS A 106 9.50 31.89 7.67
CA HIS A 106 10.92 32.22 7.68
C HIS A 106 11.21 33.47 6.84
N TRP A 107 12.36 34.09 7.07
CA TRP A 107 12.81 35.25 6.31
C TRP A 107 13.38 34.84 4.95
N SER A 108 12.84 35.38 3.86
CA SER A 108 13.42 35.25 2.52
C SER A 108 14.32 36.45 2.21
N ASP A 109 15.60 36.18 1.97
CA ASP A 109 16.56 37.21 1.55
C ASP A 109 16.23 37.74 0.14
N GLN A 110 15.77 36.86 -0.75
CA GLN A 110 15.38 37.21 -2.13
C GLN A 110 14.24 38.25 -2.16
N TRP A 111 13.22 38.05 -1.31
CA TRP A 111 12.03 38.90 -1.30
C TRP A 111 12.05 39.98 -0.21
N GLY A 112 13.08 39.98 0.65
CA GLY A 112 13.19 40.92 1.78
C GLY A 112 12.00 40.88 2.74
N ARG A 113 11.33 39.73 2.88
CA ARG A 113 10.11 39.58 3.70
C ARG A 113 9.97 38.19 4.32
N TYR A 114 9.12 38.09 5.33
CA TYR A 114 8.69 36.80 5.88
C TYR A 114 7.71 36.11 4.93
N VAL A 115 8.04 34.88 4.58
CA VAL A 115 7.24 33.98 3.73
C VAL A 115 6.86 32.72 4.51
N ARG A 116 5.80 32.04 4.09
CA ARG A 116 5.42 30.72 4.63
C ARG A 116 6.61 29.76 4.50
N ARG A 117 6.84 29.00 5.57
CA ARG A 117 7.92 28.01 5.63
C ARG A 117 7.63 26.79 4.76
N TYR A 118 6.41 26.27 4.83
CA TYR A 118 6.04 25.06 4.12
C TYR A 118 5.55 25.39 2.70
N THR A 119 6.34 24.99 1.72
CA THR A 119 5.95 25.06 0.30
C THR A 119 5.43 23.72 -0.22
N ARG A 120 5.57 22.66 0.60
CA ARG A 120 5.01 21.33 0.34
C ARG A 120 4.22 20.84 1.54
N ALA A 121 3.10 20.17 1.31
CA ALA A 121 2.29 19.55 2.33
C ALA A 121 1.81 18.17 1.88
N THR A 122 1.96 17.16 2.73
CA THR A 122 1.39 15.82 2.54
C THR A 122 0.48 15.48 3.70
N ILE A 123 -0.75 15.07 3.38
CA ILE A 123 -1.74 14.62 4.37
C ILE A 123 -2.14 13.18 4.05
N VAL A 124 -1.77 12.24 4.93
CA VAL A 124 -2.07 10.82 4.81
C VAL A 124 -3.00 10.40 5.95
N MET A 125 -4.26 10.15 5.64
CA MET A 125 -5.27 9.77 6.64
C MET A 125 -6.46 9.04 5.99
N ALA A 126 -7.22 8.28 6.78
CA ALA A 126 -8.33 7.43 6.31
C ALA A 126 -9.42 8.18 5.52
N ARG A 127 -10.24 7.45 4.75
CA ARG A 127 -11.37 8.01 3.99
C ARG A 127 -12.44 8.58 4.93
N LYS A 128 -13.27 9.48 4.38
CA LYS A 128 -14.39 10.14 5.09
C LYS A 128 -14.01 11.04 6.29
N ASN A 129 -12.72 11.39 6.45
CA ASN A 129 -12.26 12.37 7.45
C ASN A 129 -12.33 13.86 6.99
N GLY A 130 -13.12 14.17 5.96
CA GLY A 130 -13.36 15.57 5.56
C GLY A 130 -12.21 16.26 4.81
N LYS A 131 -11.26 15.49 4.26
CA LYS A 131 -10.06 16.00 3.56
C LYS A 131 -10.36 16.92 2.40
N SER A 132 -11.26 16.51 1.50
CA SER A 132 -11.59 17.28 0.29
C SER A 132 -12.23 18.63 0.65
N ALA A 133 -13.08 18.68 1.69
CA ALA A 133 -13.67 19.94 2.15
C ALA A 133 -12.61 20.89 2.75
N LEU A 134 -11.62 20.35 3.47
CA LEU A 134 -10.47 21.11 3.97
C LEU A 134 -9.62 21.67 2.81
N LEU A 135 -9.34 20.85 1.79
CA LEU A 135 -8.62 21.28 0.58
C LEU A 135 -9.36 22.39 -0.16
N SER A 136 -10.68 22.32 -0.28
CA SER A 136 -11.47 23.38 -0.92
C SER A 136 -11.33 24.72 -0.20
N GLY A 137 -11.33 24.72 1.14
CA GLY A 137 -11.08 25.94 1.91
C GLY A 137 -9.65 26.46 1.76
N ILE A 138 -8.66 25.56 1.69
CA ILE A 138 -7.27 25.92 1.39
C ILE A 138 -7.17 26.54 -0.01
N ALA A 139 -7.80 25.94 -1.03
CA ALA A 139 -7.80 26.43 -2.41
C ALA A 139 -8.36 27.85 -2.49
N LEU A 140 -9.52 28.09 -1.85
CA LEU A 140 -10.14 29.41 -1.82
C LEU A 140 -9.29 30.42 -1.05
N TYR A 141 -8.69 30.03 0.08
CA TYR A 141 -7.76 30.92 0.80
C TYR A 141 -6.54 31.26 -0.06
N MET A 142 -5.96 30.29 -0.76
CA MET A 142 -4.83 30.51 -1.65
C MET A 142 -5.19 31.37 -2.86
N LEU A 143 -6.45 31.32 -3.31
CA LEU A 143 -6.97 32.13 -4.42
C LEU A 143 -7.17 33.60 -4.04
N VAL A 144 -7.73 33.89 -2.85
CA VAL A 144 -8.17 35.27 -2.51
C VAL A 144 -7.55 35.85 -1.23
N GLY A 145 -6.96 35.00 -0.39
CA GLY A 145 -6.59 35.32 0.99
C GLY A 145 -5.08 35.37 1.26
N ASP A 146 -4.25 34.72 0.46
CA ASP A 146 -2.80 34.56 0.70
C ASP A 146 -1.95 35.78 0.32
N GLY A 147 -2.54 36.74 -0.40
CA GLY A 147 -1.91 38.03 -0.76
C GLY A 147 -0.87 37.93 -1.88
N GLU A 148 -1.07 37.01 -2.82
CA GLU A 148 -0.29 36.88 -4.06
C GLU A 148 -1.11 37.40 -5.24
N GLU A 149 -0.48 38.18 -6.12
CA GLU A 149 -1.09 38.67 -7.37
C GLU A 149 -0.95 37.62 -8.48
N SER A 150 -1.93 37.60 -9.40
CA SER A 150 -2.03 36.65 -10.50
C SER A 150 -1.80 35.21 -10.04
N ALA A 151 -2.39 34.82 -8.90
CA ALA A 151 -2.19 33.52 -8.29
C ALA A 151 -2.91 32.44 -9.11
N GLU A 152 -2.15 31.45 -9.57
CA GLU A 152 -2.69 30.31 -10.30
C GLU A 152 -2.84 29.13 -9.34
N ILE A 153 -4.07 28.66 -9.19
CA ILE A 153 -4.44 27.52 -8.36
C ILE A 153 -4.85 26.39 -9.30
N TYR A 154 -4.27 25.22 -9.12
CA TYR A 154 -4.59 24.05 -9.94
C TYR A 154 -4.95 22.85 -9.09
N GLY A 155 -6.03 22.17 -9.44
CA GLY A 155 -6.45 20.91 -8.84
C GLY A 155 -6.30 19.77 -9.84
N ALA A 156 -5.61 18.71 -9.47
CA ALA A 156 -5.42 17.53 -10.30
C ALA A 156 -5.90 16.25 -9.60
N ALA A 157 -6.38 15.31 -10.42
CA ALA A 157 -6.65 13.93 -10.07
C ALA A 157 -6.56 13.07 -11.34
N ALA A 158 -6.52 11.73 -11.21
CA ALA A 158 -6.40 10.84 -12.37
C ALA A 158 -7.50 10.98 -13.43
N ASN A 159 -8.65 11.54 -13.07
CA ASN A 159 -9.65 11.95 -14.05
C ASN A 159 -10.38 13.22 -13.61
N THR A 160 -10.92 13.94 -14.59
CA THR A 160 -11.60 15.23 -14.39
C THR A 160 -12.84 15.11 -13.50
N ARG A 161 -13.48 13.93 -13.42
CA ARG A 161 -14.60 13.68 -12.48
C ARG A 161 -14.10 13.67 -11.03
N GLN A 162 -12.98 13.02 -10.76
CA GLN A 162 -12.38 12.98 -9.42
C GLN A 162 -11.86 14.35 -8.99
N ALA A 163 -11.25 15.13 -9.89
CA ALA A 163 -10.78 16.47 -9.55
C ALA A 163 -11.94 17.43 -9.20
N GLY A 164 -13.16 17.14 -9.68
CA GLY A 164 -14.39 17.82 -9.24
C GLY A 164 -14.67 17.70 -7.73
N LYS A 165 -14.11 16.69 -7.03
CA LYS A 165 -14.34 16.49 -5.58
C LYS A 165 -13.83 17.64 -4.72
N VAL A 166 -12.84 18.41 -5.19
CA VAL A 166 -12.33 19.60 -4.49
C VAL A 166 -12.92 20.88 -5.09
N PHE A 167 -13.05 20.95 -6.42
CA PHE A 167 -13.58 22.14 -7.10
C PHE A 167 -15.07 22.40 -6.81
N GLU A 168 -15.91 21.37 -6.87
CA GLU A 168 -17.35 21.54 -6.66
C GLU A 168 -17.70 22.09 -5.27
N PRO A 169 -17.09 21.60 -4.16
CA PRO A 169 -17.26 22.25 -2.86
C PRO A 169 -16.83 23.72 -2.84
N CYS A 170 -15.76 24.11 -3.55
CA CYS A 170 -15.37 25.52 -3.66
C CYS A 170 -16.52 26.35 -4.25
N THR A 171 -17.10 25.91 -5.36
CA THR A 171 -18.22 26.64 -6.00
C THR A 171 -19.43 26.78 -5.08
N LYS A 172 -19.71 25.77 -4.23
CA LYS A 172 -20.78 25.82 -3.24
C LYS A 172 -20.46 26.83 -2.13
N MET A 173 -19.24 26.82 -1.61
CA MET A 173 -18.80 27.77 -0.57
C MET A 173 -18.85 29.21 -1.10
N VAL A 174 -18.37 29.46 -2.31
CA VAL A 174 -18.41 30.78 -2.96
C VAL A 174 -19.84 31.28 -3.07
N ARG A 175 -20.76 30.47 -3.63
CA ARG A 175 -22.18 30.84 -3.76
C ARG A 175 -22.88 31.15 -2.44
N LYS A 176 -22.42 30.55 -1.34
CA LYS A 176 -23.02 30.70 0.00
C LYS A 176 -22.40 31.82 0.81
N SER A 177 -21.28 32.38 0.37
CA SER A 177 -20.59 33.48 1.02
C SER A 177 -20.83 34.76 0.24
N PRO A 178 -21.61 35.73 0.75
CA PRO A 178 -21.89 36.97 0.03
C PRO A 178 -20.62 37.71 -0.40
N ILE A 179 -19.58 37.67 0.43
CA ILE A 179 -18.29 38.31 0.16
C ILE A 179 -17.56 37.60 -0.99
N LEU A 180 -17.49 36.27 -0.97
CA LEU A 180 -16.82 35.53 -2.04
C LEU A 180 -17.63 35.53 -3.34
N ALA A 181 -18.95 35.47 -3.26
CA ALA A 181 -19.84 35.56 -4.43
C ALA A 181 -19.74 36.91 -5.14
N ALA A 182 -19.46 37.99 -4.40
CA ALA A 182 -19.23 39.31 -4.98
C ALA A 182 -17.81 39.49 -5.55
N ARG A 183 -16.85 38.66 -5.12
CA ARG A 183 -15.43 38.75 -5.52
C ARG A 183 -15.05 37.78 -6.64
N LEU A 184 -15.68 36.61 -6.70
CA LEU A 184 -15.27 35.50 -7.57
C LEU A 184 -16.30 35.19 -8.64
N ASP A 185 -15.85 35.16 -9.88
CA ASP A 185 -16.64 34.70 -11.01
C ASP A 185 -16.45 33.20 -11.25
N HIS A 186 -17.56 32.50 -11.53
CA HIS A 186 -17.55 31.06 -11.82
C HIS A 186 -17.86 30.80 -13.30
N ILE A 187 -16.82 30.49 -14.06
CA ILE A 187 -16.89 30.07 -15.46
C ILE A 187 -17.21 28.57 -15.52
N LYS A 188 -18.50 28.24 -15.52
CA LYS A 188 -19.00 26.85 -15.39
C LYS A 188 -18.41 25.89 -16.42
N ASN A 189 -18.32 26.31 -17.69
CA ASN A 189 -17.91 25.44 -18.80
C ASN A 189 -16.44 25.03 -18.72
N GLN A 190 -15.60 25.86 -18.09
CA GLN A 190 -14.17 25.61 -17.91
C GLN A 190 -13.84 25.07 -16.52
N ARG A 191 -14.85 24.92 -15.62
CA ARG A 191 -14.64 24.60 -14.20
C ARG A 191 -13.57 25.49 -13.59
N ARG A 192 -13.77 26.80 -13.75
CA ARG A 192 -12.83 27.82 -13.33
C ARG A 192 -13.47 28.85 -12.40
N LEU A 193 -12.74 29.24 -11.37
CA LEU A 193 -13.04 30.41 -10.53
C LEU A 193 -12.02 31.50 -10.83
N VAL A 194 -12.45 32.75 -10.96
CA VAL A 194 -11.58 33.89 -11.30
C VAL A 194 -11.78 35.02 -10.29
N ASP A 195 -10.68 35.57 -9.80
CA ASP A 195 -10.63 36.83 -9.04
C ASP A 195 -10.05 37.91 -9.95
N GLU A 196 -10.90 38.64 -10.66
CA GLU A 196 -10.46 39.67 -11.61
C GLU A 196 -9.64 40.77 -10.93
N GLN A 197 -9.90 41.05 -9.65
CA GLN A 197 -9.19 42.09 -8.89
C GLN A 197 -7.69 41.85 -8.82
N THR A 198 -7.28 40.58 -8.68
CA THR A 198 -5.87 40.18 -8.58
C THR A 198 -5.38 39.45 -9.83
N GLY A 199 -6.24 39.22 -10.83
CA GLY A 199 -5.94 38.36 -11.98
C GLY A 199 -5.73 36.89 -11.61
N SER A 200 -6.17 36.46 -10.43
CA SER A 200 -5.96 35.09 -9.93
C SER A 200 -7.05 34.14 -10.42
N HIS A 201 -6.74 32.84 -10.52
CA HIS A 201 -7.74 31.86 -10.90
C HIS A 201 -7.49 30.48 -10.28
N TYR A 202 -8.57 29.70 -10.13
CA TYR A 202 -8.54 28.29 -9.81
C TYR A 202 -9.14 27.46 -10.95
N GLU A 203 -8.35 26.51 -11.45
CA GLU A 203 -8.74 25.60 -12.53
C GLU A 203 -8.46 24.13 -12.17
N VAL A 204 -9.21 23.22 -12.78
CA VAL A 204 -9.00 21.77 -12.68
C VAL A 204 -8.25 21.28 -13.92
N ILE A 205 -7.07 20.69 -13.72
CA ILE A 205 -6.27 20.12 -14.81
C ILE A 205 -6.37 18.58 -14.82
N PRO A 206 -6.38 17.96 -16.01
CA PRO A 206 -6.27 16.50 -16.13
C PRO A 206 -4.85 16.02 -15.80
N ALA A 207 -4.71 14.74 -15.46
CA ALA A 207 -3.41 14.15 -15.11
C ALA A 207 -2.45 14.08 -16.31
N ASP A 208 -2.97 13.87 -17.53
CA ASP A 208 -2.19 13.72 -18.76
C ASP A 208 -1.76 15.08 -19.38
N ALA A 209 -1.78 16.17 -18.61
CA ALA A 209 -1.46 17.52 -19.07
C ALA A 209 0.06 17.76 -19.28
N ASP A 210 0.86 16.71 -19.45
CA ASP A 210 2.33 16.75 -19.64
C ASP A 210 2.80 17.71 -20.76
N ASN A 211 1.90 18.11 -21.66
CA ASN A 211 2.19 19.00 -22.77
C ASN A 211 1.98 20.51 -22.50
N GLU A 212 1.49 20.93 -21.32
CA GLU A 212 1.26 22.36 -21.01
C GLU A 212 2.35 22.96 -20.13
N LEU A 213 3.52 23.22 -20.72
CA LEU A 213 4.74 23.74 -20.08
C LEU A 213 4.68 25.24 -19.68
N GLY A 214 3.49 25.83 -19.56
CA GLY A 214 3.30 27.28 -19.35
C GLY A 214 2.79 27.71 -17.97
N HIS A 215 2.45 26.77 -17.08
CA HIS A 215 1.82 27.10 -15.80
C HIS A 215 2.81 27.75 -14.81
N SER A 216 2.31 28.60 -13.92
CA SER A 216 3.06 29.20 -12.81
C SER A 216 2.26 29.07 -11.51
N PRO A 217 2.14 27.84 -10.95
CA PRO A 217 1.26 27.55 -9.82
C PRO A 217 1.70 28.28 -8.55
N HIS A 218 0.79 29.07 -7.97
CA HIS A 218 0.87 29.52 -6.58
C HIS A 218 0.38 28.43 -5.62
N CYS A 219 -0.60 27.64 -6.05
CA CYS A 219 -1.01 26.45 -5.32
C CYS A 219 -1.34 25.30 -6.26
N PHE A 220 -0.86 24.10 -5.92
CA PHE A 220 -1.24 22.87 -6.60
C PHE A 220 -1.81 21.89 -5.59
N ILE A 221 -2.98 21.33 -5.93
CA ILE A 221 -3.70 20.38 -5.10
C ILE A 221 -3.77 19.06 -5.85
N LEU A 222 -3.07 18.05 -5.34
CA LEU A 222 -3.15 16.68 -5.83
C LEU A 222 -4.04 15.86 -4.88
N ASP A 223 -5.30 15.67 -5.26
CA ASP A 223 -6.23 14.82 -4.50
C ASP A 223 -6.07 13.37 -4.96
N GLU A 224 -5.92 12.45 -3.99
CA GLU A 224 -5.71 11.01 -4.21
C GLU A 224 -4.44 10.68 -5.01
N VAL A 225 -3.27 10.80 -4.37
CA VAL A 225 -1.95 10.48 -4.97
C VAL A 225 -1.90 9.08 -5.59
N LEU A 226 -2.56 8.08 -4.98
CA LEU A 226 -2.58 6.70 -5.48
C LEU A 226 -3.20 6.53 -6.86
N SER A 227 -3.93 7.55 -7.33
CA SER A 227 -4.54 7.53 -8.64
C SER A 227 -3.55 7.92 -9.76
N GLN A 228 -2.41 8.53 -9.41
CA GLN A 228 -1.42 8.96 -10.37
C GLN A 228 -0.60 7.79 -10.90
N PRO A 229 -0.32 7.74 -12.22
CA PRO A 229 0.49 6.67 -12.80
C PRO A 229 1.96 6.74 -12.36
N ASP A 230 2.51 7.96 -12.26
CA ASP A 230 3.90 8.22 -11.87
C ASP A 230 4.04 9.64 -11.28
N ASP A 231 5.29 10.12 -11.16
CA ASP A 231 5.63 11.39 -10.51
C ASP A 231 5.81 12.59 -11.47
N SER A 232 5.53 12.40 -12.76
CA SER A 232 5.70 13.41 -13.83
C SER A 232 4.98 14.72 -13.52
N LEU A 233 3.66 14.68 -13.35
CA LEU A 233 2.81 15.84 -13.04
C LEU A 233 3.27 16.57 -11.78
N TRP A 234 3.59 15.81 -10.72
CA TRP A 234 4.07 16.39 -9.46
C TRP A 234 5.41 17.12 -9.65
N LYS A 235 6.35 16.54 -10.41
CA LYS A 235 7.63 17.17 -10.75
C LYS A 235 7.47 18.40 -11.62
N ALA A 236 6.61 18.33 -12.65
CA ALA A 236 6.33 19.44 -13.56
C ALA A 236 5.78 20.65 -12.78
N MET A 237 4.71 20.47 -12.02
CA MET A 237 4.07 21.53 -11.24
C MET A 237 5.01 22.09 -10.16
N ARG A 238 5.82 21.24 -9.51
CA ARG A 238 6.82 21.69 -8.54
C ARG A 238 7.89 22.58 -9.18
N THR A 239 8.31 22.27 -10.40
CA THR A 239 9.33 23.03 -11.12
C THR A 239 8.76 24.37 -11.57
N ALA A 240 7.54 24.36 -12.10
CA ALA A 240 6.77 25.53 -12.49
C ALA A 240 6.51 26.52 -11.33
N ALA A 241 6.31 26.01 -10.10
CA ALA A 241 6.06 26.84 -8.92
C ALA A 241 7.26 27.73 -8.50
N GLY A 242 8.47 27.47 -9.00
CA GLY A 242 9.71 28.06 -8.51
C GLY A 242 9.82 29.59 -8.61
N ALA A 243 9.01 30.23 -9.46
CA ALA A 243 8.98 31.69 -9.61
C ALA A 243 8.12 32.40 -8.54
N ARG A 244 7.25 31.68 -7.83
CA ARG A 244 6.30 32.27 -6.87
C ARG A 244 6.96 32.53 -5.52
N THR A 245 6.45 33.53 -4.80
CA THR A 245 7.12 33.99 -3.57
C THR A 245 6.96 33.00 -2.40
N GLN A 246 5.82 32.31 -2.32
CA GLN A 246 5.49 31.37 -1.26
C GLN A 246 4.52 30.27 -1.72
N PRO A 247 4.81 29.53 -2.81
CA PRO A 247 3.86 28.56 -3.36
C PRO A 247 3.53 27.44 -2.38
N LEU A 248 2.38 26.79 -2.54
CA LEU A 248 1.99 25.61 -1.76
C LEU A 248 1.57 24.45 -2.66
N MET A 249 2.40 23.41 -2.67
CA MET A 249 2.12 22.11 -3.26
C MET A 249 1.52 21.20 -2.19
N ILE A 250 0.24 20.88 -2.26
CA ILE A 250 -0.44 20.01 -1.29
C ILE A 250 -0.92 18.72 -1.96
N ALA A 251 -0.59 17.60 -1.35
CA ALA A 251 -1.06 16.30 -1.77
C ALA A 251 -1.77 15.58 -0.62
N ILE A 252 -2.86 14.92 -0.96
CA ILE A 252 -3.64 14.14 -0.01
C ILE A 252 -3.79 12.72 -0.53
N THR A 253 -3.67 11.76 0.39
CA THR A 253 -3.87 10.36 0.04
C THR A 253 -4.38 9.54 1.22
N THR A 254 -4.93 8.37 0.93
CA THR A 254 -4.97 7.27 1.91
C THR A 254 -3.75 6.39 1.74
N GLU A 255 -3.62 5.42 2.63
CA GLU A 255 -2.60 4.41 2.53
C GLU A 255 -2.81 3.52 1.29
N THR A 256 -1.72 2.97 0.78
CA THR A 256 -1.71 2.12 -0.40
C THR A 256 -1.74 0.64 -0.04
N SER A 257 -2.18 -0.12 -1.02
CA SER A 257 -2.12 -1.57 -1.04
C SER A 257 -1.03 -2.09 -1.99
N ASP A 258 -0.48 -1.20 -2.82
CA ASP A 258 0.65 -1.44 -3.70
C ASP A 258 1.95 -1.06 -2.97
N GLN A 259 2.86 -2.02 -2.80
CA GLN A 259 4.12 -1.82 -2.09
C GLN A 259 5.14 -1.00 -2.89
N VAL A 260 5.02 -0.95 -4.23
CA VAL A 260 5.98 -0.29 -5.11
C VAL A 260 5.23 0.56 -6.12
N SER A 261 5.00 1.81 -5.76
CA SER A 261 4.40 2.82 -6.63
C SER A 261 4.90 4.21 -6.22
N PHE A 262 4.73 5.19 -7.09
CA PHE A 262 4.92 6.60 -6.74
C PHE A 262 4.12 6.95 -5.47
N GLY A 263 2.88 6.47 -5.36
CA GLY A 263 2.07 6.65 -4.16
C GLY A 263 2.69 6.07 -2.89
N ALA A 264 3.23 4.85 -2.96
CA ALA A 264 3.92 4.21 -1.82
C ALA A 264 5.14 5.03 -1.37
N GLU A 265 6.01 5.40 -2.30
CA GLU A 265 7.22 6.19 -2.01
C GLU A 265 6.87 7.57 -1.45
N PHE A 266 5.84 8.22 -2.01
CA PHE A 266 5.36 9.51 -1.56
C PHE A 266 4.85 9.48 -0.12
N ILE A 267 4.18 8.39 0.24
CA ILE A 267 3.68 8.13 1.58
C ILE A 267 4.82 7.85 2.57
N ASP A 268 5.80 7.03 2.17
CA ASP A 268 6.95 6.69 3.01
C ASP A 268 7.80 7.93 3.31
N GLU A 269 7.94 8.82 2.33
CA GLU A 269 8.60 10.10 2.52
C GLU A 269 7.85 10.97 3.53
N ALA A 270 6.51 10.97 3.52
CA ALA A 270 5.71 11.69 4.50
C ALA A 270 5.87 11.15 5.92
N ASP A 271 5.96 9.83 6.11
CA ASP A 271 6.25 9.21 7.43
C ASP A 271 7.59 9.68 7.97
N ARG A 272 8.63 9.55 7.15
CA ARG A 272 9.98 9.96 7.53
C ARG A 272 10.06 11.47 7.82
N VAL A 273 9.36 12.33 7.07
CA VAL A 273 9.28 13.79 7.36
C VAL A 273 8.51 14.07 8.65
N MET A 274 7.45 13.32 8.95
CA MET A 274 6.72 13.48 10.20
C MET A 274 7.60 13.14 11.41
N GLU A 275 8.46 12.13 11.29
CA GLU A 275 9.42 11.73 12.33
C GLU A 275 10.57 12.68 12.51
N ASP A 276 11.20 13.06 11.40
CA ASP A 276 12.30 14.01 11.39
C ASP A 276 11.96 15.17 10.45
N PRO A 277 11.29 16.21 10.96
CA PRO A 277 11.00 17.42 10.19
C PRO A 277 12.26 18.14 9.67
N ALA A 278 13.45 17.82 10.19
CA ALA A 278 14.70 18.46 9.76
C ALA A 278 15.18 17.97 8.39
N ARG A 279 14.80 16.77 7.96
CA ARG A 279 15.20 16.23 6.65
C ARG A 279 14.60 16.98 5.47
N ALA A 280 13.42 17.56 5.65
CA ALA A 280 12.76 18.38 4.65
C ALA A 280 12.08 19.59 5.31
N PRO A 281 12.84 20.64 5.69
CA PRO A 281 12.31 21.75 6.50
C PRO A 281 11.17 22.54 5.83
N HIS A 282 11.04 22.44 4.50
CA HIS A 282 10.02 23.07 3.67
C HIS A 282 8.79 22.17 3.43
N HIS A 283 8.78 20.93 3.93
CA HIS A 283 7.71 19.96 3.76
C HIS A 283 6.97 19.73 5.08
N PHE A 284 5.68 19.99 5.07
CA PHE A 284 4.76 19.65 6.14
C PHE A 284 4.19 18.24 5.91
N ALA A 285 4.28 17.36 6.91
CA ALA A 285 3.65 16.05 6.87
C ALA A 285 2.65 15.90 8.01
N PHE A 286 1.43 15.48 7.68
CA PHE A 286 0.42 15.04 8.64
C PHE A 286 0.03 13.61 8.32
N VAL A 287 0.44 12.67 9.16
CA VAL A 287 0.20 11.24 8.92
C VAL A 287 -0.55 10.62 10.10
N ARG A 288 -1.64 9.92 9.77
CA ARG A 288 -2.52 9.23 10.71
C ARG A 288 -2.83 7.84 10.16
N LYS A 289 -2.11 6.84 10.66
CA LYS A 289 -2.13 5.46 10.19
C LYS A 289 -2.16 4.52 11.38
N MET A 290 -2.87 3.42 11.24
CA MET A 290 -2.80 2.32 12.19
C MET A 290 -1.43 1.60 12.05
N PRO A 291 -0.66 1.40 13.13
CA PRO A 291 0.58 0.63 13.09
C PRO A 291 0.30 -0.83 12.71
N ARG A 292 1.24 -1.44 11.99
CA ARG A 292 1.23 -2.85 11.56
C ARG A 292 2.07 -3.73 12.48
N THR A 293 3.11 -3.15 13.07
CA THR A 293 4.07 -3.86 13.93
C THR A 293 4.15 -3.17 15.29
N VAL A 294 4.65 -3.91 16.28
CA VAL A 294 4.91 -3.37 17.62
C VAL A 294 5.93 -2.23 17.55
N ASP A 295 6.94 -2.33 16.69
CA ASP A 295 7.93 -1.27 16.48
C ASP A 295 7.31 0.03 15.95
N GLU A 296 6.36 -0.07 15.00
CA GLU A 296 5.62 1.09 14.49
C GLU A 296 4.76 1.72 15.61
N LEU A 297 4.14 0.90 16.46
CA LEU A 297 3.36 1.37 17.61
C LEU A 297 4.24 2.10 18.65
N GLU A 298 5.35 1.50 19.06
CA GLU A 298 6.29 2.12 20.01
C GLU A 298 6.90 3.41 19.46
N ARG A 299 7.18 3.44 18.15
CA ARG A 299 7.61 4.65 17.45
C ARG A 299 6.54 5.74 17.51
N LEU A 300 5.28 5.44 17.27
CA LEU A 300 4.18 6.41 17.41
C LEU A 300 4.07 6.98 18.83
N TRP A 301 4.17 6.13 19.86
CA TRP A 301 4.16 6.58 21.26
C TRP A 301 5.32 7.53 21.59
N ARG A 302 6.51 7.28 21.04
CA ARG A 302 7.68 8.16 21.19
C ARG A 302 7.49 9.52 20.50
N LEU A 303 6.90 9.52 19.30
CA LEU A 303 6.70 10.75 18.51
C LEU A 303 5.61 11.66 19.08
N PHE A 304 4.57 11.06 19.68
CA PHE A 304 3.38 11.78 20.12
C PHE A 304 3.04 11.50 21.60
N PRO A 305 3.97 11.75 22.54
CA PRO A 305 3.78 11.35 23.93
C PRO A 305 2.48 11.95 24.52
N ALA A 306 1.77 11.13 25.29
CA ALA A 306 0.55 11.49 26.03
C ALA A 306 -0.65 11.95 25.16
N ARG A 307 -0.73 11.51 23.90
CA ARG A 307 -1.94 11.68 23.09
C ARG A 307 -2.95 10.57 23.38
N PRO A 308 -4.18 10.88 23.84
CA PRO A 308 -5.16 9.86 24.19
C PRO A 308 -5.78 9.16 22.97
N GLU A 309 -5.59 9.73 21.77
CA GLU A 309 -6.10 9.14 20.54
C GLU A 309 -5.16 8.05 19.98
N LEU A 310 -3.96 7.87 20.52
CA LEU A 310 -2.98 6.91 20.00
C LEU A 310 -3.47 5.47 20.14
N PRO A 311 -3.09 4.59 19.19
CA PRO A 311 -3.39 3.17 19.31
C PRO A 311 -2.75 2.58 20.58
N VAL A 312 -3.42 1.61 21.19
CA VAL A 312 -2.99 0.87 22.38
C VAL A 312 -2.43 -0.51 22.04
N SER A 313 -2.72 -1.02 20.84
CA SER A 313 -2.25 -2.31 20.32
C SER A 313 -2.11 -2.23 18.79
N THR A 314 -1.70 -3.33 18.13
CA THR A 314 -1.72 -3.45 16.66
C THR A 314 -3.01 -4.11 16.14
N ASP A 315 -3.96 -4.41 17.03
CA ASP A 315 -5.21 -5.07 16.67
C ASP A 315 -6.12 -4.09 15.88
N PRO A 316 -6.42 -4.36 14.59
CA PRO A 316 -7.29 -3.51 13.79
C PRO A 316 -8.75 -3.50 14.28
N TRP A 317 -9.16 -4.49 15.06
CA TRP A 317 -10.55 -4.69 15.49
C TRP A 317 -10.84 -4.05 16.84
N ASP A 318 -9.79 -3.70 17.59
CA ASP A 318 -9.92 -2.95 18.83
C ASP A 318 -10.33 -1.50 18.53
N GLU A 319 -11.56 -1.16 18.92
CA GLU A 319 -12.15 0.16 18.73
C GLU A 319 -11.30 1.29 19.37
N ALA A 320 -10.55 1.00 20.43
CA ALA A 320 -9.66 1.96 21.07
C ALA A 320 -8.59 2.50 20.10
N ASN A 321 -8.24 1.74 19.06
CA ASN A 321 -7.24 2.10 18.07
C ASN A 321 -7.75 3.02 16.95
N TRP A 322 -9.07 3.13 16.77
CA TRP A 322 -9.66 3.75 15.57
C TRP A 322 -9.59 5.28 15.54
N ALA A 323 -9.46 5.93 16.71
CA ALA A 323 -9.43 7.39 16.83
C ALA A 323 -8.19 8.02 16.17
N TRP A 324 -7.05 7.35 16.20
CA TRP A 324 -5.81 7.84 15.58
C TRP A 324 -5.90 7.98 14.07
N PRO A 325 -6.20 6.92 13.28
CA PRO A 325 -6.34 7.03 11.83
C PRO A 325 -7.59 7.84 11.41
N ASN A 326 -8.55 8.02 12.32
CA ASN A 326 -9.78 8.77 12.09
C ASN A 326 -9.98 9.95 13.06
N PRO A 327 -9.23 11.06 12.93
CA PRO A 327 -9.41 12.23 13.78
C PRO A 327 -10.82 12.86 13.72
N GLY A 328 -11.60 12.59 12.67
CA GLY A 328 -13.00 13.02 12.55
C GLY A 328 -14.02 12.16 13.32
N LEU A 329 -13.59 11.04 13.91
CA LEU A 329 -14.45 10.06 14.58
C LEU A 329 -15.18 10.68 15.78
N GLY A 330 -16.51 10.47 15.81
CA GLY A 330 -17.38 11.04 16.83
C GLY A 330 -17.69 12.54 16.66
N ASN A 331 -17.13 13.21 15.65
CA ASN A 331 -17.55 14.55 15.23
C ASN A 331 -18.48 14.45 14.01
N PHE A 332 -17.91 14.26 12.82
CA PHE A 332 -18.66 14.11 11.57
C PHE A 332 -18.45 12.75 10.90
N LEU A 333 -17.62 11.89 11.49
CA LEU A 333 -17.51 10.48 11.12
C LEU A 333 -18.21 9.62 12.19
N SER A 334 -19.18 8.81 11.75
CA SER A 334 -19.95 7.94 12.64
C SER A 334 -19.14 6.75 13.13
N ILE A 335 -19.09 6.56 14.45
CA ILE A 335 -18.51 5.36 15.07
C ILE A 335 -19.33 4.11 14.74
N GLN A 336 -20.65 4.24 14.64
CA GLN A 336 -21.55 3.11 14.41
C GLN A 336 -21.34 2.50 13.02
N SER A 337 -21.22 3.35 11.99
CA SER A 337 -20.88 2.90 10.63
C SER A 337 -19.51 2.23 10.58
N LEU A 338 -18.56 2.65 11.43
CA LEU A 338 -17.23 2.04 11.48
C LEU A 338 -17.28 0.65 12.12
N ARG A 339 -18.10 0.46 13.16
CA ARG A 339 -18.35 -0.85 13.80
C ARG A 339 -18.99 -1.84 12.83
N GLU A 340 -20.04 -1.42 12.13
CA GLU A 340 -20.74 -2.25 11.14
C GLU A 340 -19.77 -2.74 10.04
N GLU A 341 -18.94 -1.83 9.51
CA GLU A 341 -17.91 -2.19 8.52
C GLU A 341 -16.80 -3.08 9.09
N ALA A 342 -16.47 -2.94 10.38
CA ALA A 342 -15.49 -3.79 11.05
C ALA A 342 -16.01 -5.22 11.25
N GLU A 343 -17.28 -5.38 11.65
CA GLU A 343 -17.94 -6.68 11.81
C GLU A 343 -18.04 -7.43 10.48
N GLU A 344 -18.43 -6.74 9.40
CA GLU A 344 -18.44 -7.30 8.05
C GLU A 344 -17.03 -7.73 7.60
N ALA A 345 -16.03 -6.87 7.83
CA ALA A 345 -14.65 -7.12 7.45
C ALA A 345 -13.98 -8.25 8.26
N GLN A 346 -14.37 -8.46 9.52
CA GLN A 346 -13.88 -9.58 10.34
C GLN A 346 -14.32 -10.95 9.81
N THR A 347 -15.49 -11.01 9.19
CA THR A 347 -16.07 -12.27 8.70
C THR A 347 -15.82 -12.50 7.21
N ASN A 348 -15.36 -11.48 6.49
CA ASN A 348 -15.11 -11.53 5.04
C ASN A 348 -13.68 -11.08 4.69
N SER A 349 -12.83 -12.03 4.30
CA SER A 349 -11.44 -11.79 3.90
C SER A 349 -11.30 -10.83 2.70
N SER A 350 -12.29 -10.75 1.81
CA SER A 350 -12.25 -9.79 0.70
C SER A 350 -12.50 -8.36 1.15
N ALA A 351 -13.21 -8.17 2.27
CA ALA A 351 -13.53 -6.86 2.85
C ALA A 351 -12.46 -6.37 3.84
N GLU A 352 -11.71 -7.29 4.47
CA GLU A 352 -10.66 -6.97 5.45
C GLU A 352 -9.64 -5.96 4.93
N ASN A 353 -9.07 -6.21 3.74
CA ASN A 353 -8.08 -5.31 3.14
C ASN A 353 -8.67 -3.92 2.88
N GLY A 354 -9.92 -3.85 2.42
CA GLY A 354 -10.63 -2.61 2.20
C GLY A 354 -10.84 -1.82 3.50
N PHE A 355 -11.21 -2.50 4.58
CA PHE A 355 -11.37 -1.89 5.90
C PHE A 355 -10.03 -1.37 6.43
N ARG A 356 -9.00 -2.22 6.51
CA ARG A 356 -7.67 -1.83 6.98
C ARG A 356 -7.10 -0.65 6.18
N GLN A 357 -7.17 -0.69 4.86
CA GLN A 357 -6.65 0.38 4.01
C GLN A 357 -7.47 1.67 4.14
N PHE A 358 -8.79 1.62 3.94
CA PHE A 358 -9.59 2.83 3.77
C PHE A 358 -10.14 3.40 5.08
N ARG A 359 -10.30 2.56 6.11
CA ARG A 359 -10.83 2.94 7.44
C ARG A 359 -9.76 3.08 8.49
N LEU A 360 -8.76 2.20 8.50
CA LEU A 360 -7.65 2.30 9.46
C LEU A 360 -6.41 2.98 8.87
N ASN A 361 -6.43 3.31 7.58
CA ASN A 361 -5.30 3.89 6.87
C ASN A 361 -4.01 3.07 7.09
N GLN A 362 -4.16 1.75 7.16
CA GLN A 362 -3.10 0.78 7.38
C GLN A 362 -2.60 0.28 6.03
N ARG A 363 -1.28 0.12 5.88
CA ARG A 363 -0.72 -0.46 4.65
C ARG A 363 -1.05 -1.94 4.61
N VAL A 364 -1.74 -2.34 3.56
CA VAL A 364 -2.08 -3.74 3.27
C VAL A 364 -1.32 -4.18 2.02
N SER A 365 -1.25 -5.47 1.77
CA SER A 365 -0.87 -5.96 0.44
C SER A 365 -2.15 -6.17 -0.37
N GLN A 366 -2.24 -5.64 -1.61
CA GLN A 366 -3.33 -6.02 -2.54
C GLN A 366 -3.33 -7.51 -2.82
N ILE A 367 -2.17 -8.12 -2.65
CA ILE A 367 -1.96 -9.47 -3.07
C ILE A 367 -2.26 -10.32 -1.85
N THR A 368 -3.52 -10.76 -1.80
CA THR A 368 -3.92 -11.87 -0.95
C THR A 368 -3.04 -13.05 -1.34
N ARG A 369 -2.36 -13.60 -0.35
CA ARG A 369 -1.81 -14.95 -0.44
C ARG A 369 -2.86 -15.84 -1.06
N TRP A 370 -2.51 -16.49 -2.17
CA TRP A 370 -3.51 -17.19 -2.99
C TRP A 370 -3.96 -18.49 -2.32
N ILE A 371 -3.04 -19.17 -1.62
CA ILE A 371 -3.31 -20.43 -0.93
C ILE A 371 -3.41 -20.17 0.58
N PRO A 372 -4.57 -20.42 1.21
CA PRO A 372 -4.67 -20.48 2.66
C PRO A 372 -3.76 -21.60 3.20
N MET A 373 -2.85 -21.28 4.14
CA MET A 373 -1.85 -22.25 4.58
C MET A 373 -2.43 -23.40 5.40
N ASP A 374 -3.56 -23.17 6.07
CA ASP A 374 -4.34 -24.24 6.70
C ASP A 374 -4.85 -25.25 5.68
N LEU A 375 -5.31 -24.78 4.51
CA LEU A 375 -5.72 -25.65 3.41
C LEU A 375 -4.52 -26.39 2.78
N TRP A 376 -3.39 -25.70 2.60
CA TRP A 376 -2.15 -26.33 2.15
C TRP A 376 -1.74 -27.45 3.13
N ASP A 377 -1.61 -27.14 4.41
CA ASP A 377 -1.12 -28.07 5.43
C ASP A 377 -2.04 -29.32 5.55
N MET A 378 -3.33 -29.20 5.28
CA MET A 378 -4.26 -30.34 5.21
C MET A 378 -3.96 -31.33 4.07
N ASN A 379 -3.20 -30.93 3.04
CA ASN A 379 -2.82 -31.74 1.89
C ASN A 379 -1.40 -32.34 2.02
N ALA A 380 -0.78 -32.27 3.20
CA ALA A 380 0.50 -32.94 3.44
C ALA A 380 0.36 -34.46 3.35
N ARG A 381 -0.78 -35.01 3.81
CA ARG A 381 -1.04 -36.43 4.14
C ARG A 381 -0.06 -37.00 5.17
N GLU A 382 1.21 -37.14 4.82
CA GLU A 382 2.31 -37.56 5.69
C GLU A 382 3.42 -36.50 5.67
N ILE A 383 4.33 -36.50 6.63
CA ILE A 383 5.48 -35.58 6.64
C ILE A 383 6.73 -36.39 6.32
N ALA A 384 7.32 -36.14 5.16
CA ALA A 384 8.55 -36.79 4.74
C ALA A 384 9.76 -36.16 5.45
N PRO A 385 10.72 -36.97 5.94
CA PRO A 385 11.92 -36.45 6.59
C PRO A 385 12.94 -35.86 5.59
N ASN A 386 12.95 -36.35 4.35
CA ASN A 386 13.81 -35.89 3.25
C ASN A 386 13.19 -36.28 1.90
N PRO A 387 13.69 -35.76 0.76
CA PRO A 387 13.17 -36.09 -0.57
C PRO A 387 13.27 -37.58 -0.94
N GLY A 388 14.36 -38.25 -0.55
CA GLY A 388 14.61 -39.66 -0.89
C GLY A 388 13.56 -40.62 -0.33
N TRP A 389 12.99 -40.29 0.83
CA TRP A 389 11.88 -41.04 1.43
C TRP A 389 10.62 -41.06 0.53
N ILE A 390 10.35 -39.94 -0.17
CA ILE A 390 9.20 -39.84 -1.07
C ILE A 390 9.48 -40.63 -2.35
N ALA A 391 10.67 -40.44 -2.91
CA ALA A 391 11.08 -41.08 -4.17
C ALA A 391 10.98 -42.61 -4.11
N GLY A 392 11.42 -43.24 -3.01
CA GLY A 392 11.33 -44.69 -2.84
C GLY A 392 9.90 -45.25 -2.73
N ARG A 393 8.88 -44.41 -2.52
CA ARG A 393 7.46 -44.84 -2.47
C ARG A 393 6.73 -44.67 -3.80
N LEU A 394 7.28 -43.84 -4.68
CA LEU A 394 6.68 -43.47 -5.97
C LEU A 394 7.45 -44.08 -7.16
N GLU A 395 8.45 -44.92 -6.89
CA GLU A 395 9.27 -45.58 -7.91
C GLU A 395 8.43 -46.30 -8.97
N ALA A 396 8.87 -46.20 -10.23
CA ALA A 396 8.23 -46.75 -11.42
C ALA A 396 6.79 -46.28 -11.69
N GLN A 397 6.23 -45.37 -10.89
CA GLN A 397 4.92 -44.78 -11.18
C GLN A 397 4.99 -43.80 -12.33
N ARG A 398 3.88 -43.68 -13.06
CA ARG A 398 3.73 -42.67 -14.12
C ARG A 398 3.49 -41.32 -13.49
N CYS A 399 4.11 -40.27 -14.04
CA CYS A 399 3.96 -38.91 -13.56
C CYS A 399 4.09 -37.89 -14.70
N TRP A 400 3.65 -36.66 -14.42
CA TRP A 400 3.86 -35.50 -15.28
C TRP A 400 4.87 -34.57 -14.64
N ALA A 401 5.74 -33.99 -15.46
CA ALA A 401 6.80 -33.11 -14.98
C ALA A 401 6.55 -31.65 -15.37
N GLY A 402 6.98 -30.75 -14.50
CA GLY A 402 7.01 -29.32 -14.74
C GLY A 402 8.36 -28.72 -14.37
N LEU A 403 8.87 -27.83 -15.23
CA LEU A 403 10.19 -27.21 -15.09
C LEU A 403 10.10 -25.67 -15.13
N ASP A 404 10.60 -25.00 -14.09
CA ASP A 404 10.84 -23.54 -14.06
C ASP A 404 12.34 -23.27 -13.90
N LEU A 405 12.97 -22.72 -14.95
CA LEU A 405 14.42 -22.47 -14.98
C LEU A 405 14.78 -21.03 -14.63
N SER A 406 15.88 -20.91 -13.90
CA SER A 406 16.56 -19.65 -13.58
C SER A 406 17.98 -19.64 -14.11
N SER A 407 18.49 -18.47 -14.51
CA SER A 407 19.82 -18.34 -15.10
C SER A 407 20.88 -17.64 -14.25
N LYS A 408 20.55 -16.86 -13.20
CA LYS A 408 21.56 -16.04 -12.49
C LYS A 408 21.36 -15.76 -10.99
N LEU A 409 20.13 -15.62 -10.48
CA LEU A 409 19.89 -15.19 -9.08
C LEU A 409 18.72 -15.92 -8.39
N ASP A 410 18.10 -16.88 -9.09
CA ASP A 410 16.88 -17.54 -8.62
C ASP A 410 17.04 -19.05 -8.54
N LEU A 411 16.10 -19.70 -7.85
CA LEU A 411 16.02 -21.14 -7.77
C LEU A 411 15.50 -21.69 -9.10
N THR A 412 16.10 -22.79 -9.55
CA THR A 412 15.48 -23.67 -10.54
C THR A 412 14.63 -24.70 -9.82
N ALA A 413 13.44 -24.99 -10.34
CA ALA A 413 12.53 -25.95 -9.74
C ALA A 413 12.04 -26.97 -10.76
N TRP A 414 12.06 -28.23 -10.34
CA TRP A 414 11.50 -29.37 -11.05
C TRP A 414 10.45 -30.02 -10.18
N SER A 415 9.23 -30.18 -10.69
CA SER A 415 8.12 -30.78 -9.95
C SER A 415 7.54 -31.97 -10.70
N LEU A 416 7.21 -33.03 -9.96
CA LEU A 416 6.51 -34.20 -10.48
C LEU A 416 5.14 -34.32 -9.81
N LEU A 417 4.12 -34.55 -10.64
CA LEU A 417 2.75 -34.84 -10.21
C LEU A 417 2.38 -36.26 -10.59
N PHE A 418 1.89 -37.02 -9.61
CA PHE A 418 1.45 -38.39 -9.79
C PHE A 418 -0.09 -38.50 -9.84
N PRO A 419 -0.66 -39.52 -10.50
CA PRO A 419 -2.10 -39.68 -10.69
C PRO A 419 -2.93 -39.81 -9.42
N ASP A 420 -2.33 -40.28 -8.33
CA ASP A 420 -2.94 -40.38 -7.00
C ASP A 420 -2.90 -39.04 -6.21
N GLY A 421 -2.40 -38.00 -6.87
CA GLY A 421 -2.21 -36.64 -6.35
C GLY A 421 -0.91 -36.45 -5.57
N SER A 422 -0.03 -37.44 -5.51
CA SER A 422 1.28 -37.31 -4.88
C SER A 422 2.16 -36.32 -5.64
N MET A 423 2.96 -35.53 -4.93
CA MET A 423 3.77 -34.46 -5.50
C MET A 423 5.20 -34.50 -4.96
N THR A 424 6.17 -34.25 -5.84
CA THR A 424 7.57 -34.09 -5.45
C THR A 424 8.18 -32.84 -6.10
N TRP A 425 9.28 -32.36 -5.50
CA TRP A 425 10.08 -31.26 -6.03
C TRP A 425 11.57 -31.56 -5.88
N ARG A 426 12.36 -31.07 -6.84
CA ARG A 426 13.78 -30.79 -6.70
C ARG A 426 14.00 -29.29 -6.90
N PHE A 427 14.90 -28.74 -6.10
CA PHE A 427 15.28 -27.33 -6.14
C PHE A 427 16.79 -27.22 -6.29
N TRP A 428 17.25 -26.36 -7.19
CA TRP A 428 18.66 -26.03 -7.35
C TRP A 428 18.89 -24.54 -7.17
N ALA A 429 19.97 -24.17 -6.49
CA ALA A 429 20.37 -22.77 -6.31
C ALA A 429 21.90 -22.62 -6.30
N PRO A 430 22.47 -21.50 -6.77
CA PRO A 430 23.88 -21.21 -6.55
C PRO A 430 24.19 -21.06 -5.06
N GLU A 431 25.36 -21.50 -4.60
CA GLU A 431 25.75 -21.31 -3.19
C GLU A 431 25.74 -19.82 -2.78
N SER A 432 26.07 -18.91 -3.71
CA SER A 432 26.13 -17.47 -3.43
C SER A 432 24.81 -16.81 -3.05
N VAL A 433 23.66 -17.44 -3.33
CA VAL A 433 22.34 -16.89 -2.91
C VAL A 433 21.97 -17.27 -1.47
N ALA A 434 22.62 -18.27 -0.87
CA ALA A 434 22.24 -18.80 0.44
C ALA A 434 22.28 -17.76 1.56
N PRO A 435 23.32 -16.90 1.71
CA PRO A 435 23.37 -15.91 2.80
C PRO A 435 22.20 -14.91 2.75
N HIS A 436 21.82 -14.47 1.55
CA HIS A 436 20.72 -13.52 1.36
C HIS A 436 19.36 -14.17 1.67
N LEU A 437 19.16 -15.42 1.28
CA LEU A 437 17.92 -16.14 1.55
C LEU A 437 17.80 -16.55 3.02
N ASP A 438 18.90 -16.86 3.70
CA ASP A 438 18.92 -17.11 5.14
C ASP A 438 18.51 -15.89 5.97
N GLU A 439 18.97 -14.69 5.59
CA GLU A 439 18.55 -13.44 6.25
C GLU A 439 17.03 -13.28 6.23
N HIS A 440 16.37 -13.72 5.15
CA HIS A 440 14.92 -13.59 4.95
C HIS A 440 14.11 -14.78 5.48
N THR A 441 14.74 -15.93 5.67
CA THR A 441 14.10 -17.17 6.16
C THR A 441 14.45 -17.51 7.61
N GLY A 442 15.30 -16.70 8.26
CA GLY A 442 15.75 -16.95 9.62
C GLY A 442 16.69 -18.15 9.74
N GLY A 443 17.47 -18.43 8.69
CA GLY A 443 18.41 -19.57 8.62
C GLY A 443 17.81 -20.88 8.11
N ALA A 444 16.50 -20.92 7.83
CA ALA A 444 15.83 -22.14 7.40
C ALA A 444 16.28 -22.61 6.00
N PHE A 445 16.73 -21.69 5.13
CA PHE A 445 17.20 -22.05 3.79
C PHE A 445 18.44 -22.96 3.84
N SER A 446 19.42 -22.62 4.68
CA SER A 446 20.59 -23.48 4.90
C SER A 446 20.24 -24.82 5.55
N ASP A 447 19.23 -24.87 6.42
CA ASP A 447 18.75 -26.14 6.98
C ASP A 447 18.13 -27.02 5.89
N TRP A 448 17.31 -26.45 4.98
CA TRP A 448 16.74 -27.18 3.86
C TRP A 448 17.80 -27.72 2.89
N ALA A 449 18.87 -26.96 2.64
CA ALA A 449 20.00 -27.42 1.86
C ALA A 449 20.72 -28.60 2.53
N ARG A 450 20.97 -28.50 3.85
CA ARG A 450 21.59 -29.58 4.64
C ARG A 450 20.74 -30.86 4.65
N ASP A 451 19.43 -30.71 4.72
CA ASP A 451 18.47 -31.82 4.74
C ASP A 451 18.18 -32.39 3.34
N GLY A 452 18.81 -31.83 2.30
CA GLY A 452 18.75 -32.30 0.92
C GLY A 452 17.51 -31.83 0.14
N TRP A 453 16.69 -30.93 0.69
CA TRP A 453 15.54 -30.35 -0.03
C TRP A 453 15.96 -29.36 -1.12
N ILE A 454 17.15 -28.77 -1.00
CA ILE A 454 17.76 -27.89 -2.01
C ILE A 454 19.17 -28.39 -2.32
N THR A 455 19.47 -28.54 -3.60
CA THR A 455 20.81 -28.81 -4.10
C THR A 455 21.52 -27.50 -4.37
N LEU A 456 22.62 -27.22 -3.67
CA LEU A 456 23.47 -26.07 -3.97
C LEU A 456 24.51 -26.46 -5.02
N THR A 457 24.67 -25.60 -6.04
CA THR A 457 25.72 -25.74 -7.05
C THR A 457 26.86 -24.78 -6.77
N ASP A 458 28.09 -25.21 -7.03
CA ASP A 458 29.30 -24.42 -6.78
C ASP A 458 29.32 -23.10 -7.59
N GLY A 459 29.64 -22.00 -6.92
CA GLY A 459 29.84 -20.69 -7.55
C GLY A 459 28.60 -19.80 -7.66
N ASP A 460 28.62 -18.88 -8.62
CA ASP A 460 27.63 -17.80 -8.79
C ASP A 460 26.53 -18.11 -9.82
N THR A 461 26.57 -19.29 -10.43
CA THR A 461 25.62 -19.71 -11.46
C THR A 461 25.17 -21.14 -11.24
N ILE A 462 23.97 -21.46 -11.68
CA ILE A 462 23.48 -22.84 -11.63
C ILE A 462 24.24 -23.66 -12.67
N ASP A 463 24.79 -24.79 -12.23
CA ASP A 463 25.32 -25.80 -13.14
C ASP A 463 24.17 -26.61 -13.77
N TYR A 464 23.97 -26.38 -15.07
CA TYR A 464 22.90 -27.03 -15.82
C TYR A 464 23.18 -28.53 -16.06
N ASP A 465 24.44 -28.98 -16.10
CA ASP A 465 24.74 -30.39 -16.30
C ASP A 465 24.25 -31.22 -15.10
N THR A 466 24.44 -30.72 -13.87
CA THR A 466 23.84 -31.30 -12.67
C THR A 466 22.31 -31.42 -12.76
N ILE A 467 21.63 -30.40 -13.31
CA ILE A 467 20.16 -30.47 -13.51
C ILE A 467 19.80 -31.57 -14.51
N TYR A 468 20.54 -31.69 -15.62
CA TYR A 468 20.26 -32.69 -16.64
C TYR A 468 20.46 -34.12 -16.12
N ASP A 469 21.53 -34.35 -15.36
CA ASP A 469 21.82 -35.65 -14.76
C ASP A 469 20.75 -36.05 -13.73
N ASP A 470 20.27 -35.09 -12.93
CA ASP A 470 19.18 -35.31 -11.98
C ASP A 470 17.85 -35.62 -12.69
N ILE A 471 17.51 -34.88 -13.76
CA ILE A 471 16.30 -35.14 -14.56
C ILE A 471 16.39 -36.52 -15.23
N GLU A 472 17.55 -36.91 -15.75
CA GLU A 472 17.76 -38.24 -16.33
C GLU A 472 17.62 -39.34 -15.27
N THR A 473 18.16 -39.11 -14.07
CA THR A 473 18.00 -40.02 -12.92
C THR A 473 16.53 -40.17 -12.53
N ASP A 474 15.80 -39.06 -12.42
CA ASP A 474 14.36 -39.08 -12.12
C ASP A 474 13.56 -39.76 -13.26
N HIS A 475 13.99 -39.63 -14.52
CA HIS A 475 13.37 -40.34 -15.64
C HIS A 475 13.63 -41.86 -15.62
N GLN A 476 14.76 -42.30 -15.09
CA GLN A 476 15.04 -43.72 -14.88
C GLN A 476 14.23 -44.26 -13.69
N LEU A 477 14.04 -43.45 -12.65
CA LEU A 477 13.32 -43.83 -11.43
C LEU A 477 11.79 -43.79 -11.61
N PHE A 478 11.28 -42.84 -12.38
CA PHE A 478 9.84 -42.61 -12.59
C PHE A 478 9.48 -42.66 -14.08
N ARG A 479 8.27 -43.11 -14.39
CA ARG A 479 7.77 -43.15 -15.77
C ARG A 479 7.18 -41.79 -16.17
N ILE A 480 8.06 -40.80 -16.34
CA ILE A 480 7.67 -39.44 -16.76
C ILE A 480 7.02 -39.50 -18.15
N VAL A 481 5.83 -38.89 -18.26
CA VAL A 481 5.02 -38.91 -19.49
C VAL A 481 5.42 -37.79 -20.44
N ASP A 482 5.41 -36.56 -19.93
CA ASP A 482 5.84 -35.37 -20.64
C ASP A 482 6.40 -34.34 -19.65
N ILE A 483 7.08 -33.34 -20.21
CA ILE A 483 7.64 -32.21 -19.46
C ILE A 483 6.98 -30.93 -19.97
N THR A 484 6.34 -30.19 -19.08
CA THR A 484 5.81 -28.85 -19.37
C THR A 484 6.78 -27.80 -18.84
N TYR A 485 7.09 -26.77 -19.63
CA TYR A 485 8.08 -25.77 -19.24
C TYR A 485 7.70 -24.37 -19.74
N ASP A 486 8.25 -23.32 -19.11
CA ASP A 486 8.03 -21.91 -19.54
C ASP A 486 8.79 -21.62 -20.85
N LYS A 487 8.17 -20.97 -21.84
CA LYS A 487 8.80 -20.53 -23.10
C LYS A 487 10.10 -19.74 -22.94
N TRP A 488 10.33 -19.12 -21.78
CA TRP A 488 11.57 -18.40 -21.49
C TRP A 488 12.73 -19.33 -21.08
N CYS A 489 12.46 -20.61 -20.88
CA CYS A 489 13.44 -21.68 -20.85
C CYS A 489 14.21 -21.68 -22.19
N GLY A 490 15.52 -21.54 -22.13
CA GLY A 490 16.32 -21.43 -23.35
C GLY A 490 16.23 -22.68 -24.21
N GLU A 491 16.08 -22.50 -25.52
CA GLU A 491 16.08 -23.56 -26.53
C GLU A 491 17.24 -24.59 -26.37
N PRO A 492 18.48 -24.21 -25.99
CA PRO A 492 19.55 -25.17 -25.73
C PRO A 492 19.27 -26.16 -24.60
N VAL A 493 18.59 -25.71 -23.54
CA VAL A 493 18.25 -26.57 -22.38
C VAL A 493 17.25 -27.65 -22.81
N ARG A 494 16.22 -27.24 -23.56
CA ARG A 494 15.20 -28.14 -24.10
C ARG A 494 15.82 -29.24 -24.95
N GLN A 495 16.70 -28.87 -25.88
CA GLN A 495 17.35 -29.82 -26.79
C GLN A 495 18.21 -30.84 -26.04
N GLU A 496 18.93 -30.42 -24.99
CA GLU A 496 19.76 -31.34 -24.22
C GLU A 496 18.91 -32.30 -23.37
N ILE A 497 17.83 -31.82 -22.73
CA ILE A 497 16.87 -32.69 -22.01
C ILE A 497 16.26 -33.72 -22.96
N GLU A 498 15.79 -33.31 -24.15
CA GLU A 498 15.22 -34.22 -25.15
C GLU A 498 16.24 -35.22 -25.66
N LYS A 499 17.49 -34.80 -25.85
CA LYS A 499 18.57 -35.69 -26.32
C LYS A 499 18.92 -36.77 -25.29
N ARG A 500 18.97 -36.42 -23.99
CA ARG A 500 19.29 -37.36 -22.91
C ARG A 500 18.10 -38.27 -22.57
N THR A 501 16.92 -37.68 -22.40
CA THR A 501 15.74 -38.41 -21.89
C THR A 501 14.81 -38.96 -22.98
N ARG A 502 14.86 -38.41 -24.20
CA ARG A 502 13.89 -38.65 -25.29
C ARG A 502 12.44 -38.33 -24.91
N LEU A 503 12.23 -37.60 -23.82
CA LEU A 503 10.91 -37.16 -23.38
C LEU A 503 10.37 -36.04 -24.28
N LYS A 504 9.06 -36.04 -24.45
CA LYS A 504 8.38 -34.93 -25.13
C LYS A 504 8.35 -33.71 -24.21
N THR A 505 8.90 -32.60 -24.67
CA THR A 505 8.77 -31.30 -23.99
C THR A 505 7.64 -30.48 -24.61
N ILE A 506 6.89 -29.76 -23.77
CA ILE A 506 5.73 -28.96 -24.16
C ILE A 506 5.90 -27.55 -23.61
N GLU A 507 5.92 -26.58 -24.51
CA GLU A 507 6.03 -25.18 -24.17
C GLU A 507 4.71 -24.63 -23.60
N SER A 508 4.82 -23.85 -22.51
CA SER A 508 3.74 -23.08 -21.89
C SER A 508 4.24 -21.67 -21.52
N ASP A 509 3.37 -20.83 -20.97
CA ASP A 509 3.77 -19.52 -20.45
C ASP A 509 2.94 -19.08 -19.24
N THR A 510 3.39 -18.00 -18.59
CA THR A 510 2.77 -17.45 -17.37
C THR A 510 1.67 -16.41 -17.66
N THR A 511 1.03 -16.47 -18.84
CA THR A 511 -0.09 -15.58 -19.17
C THR A 511 -1.39 -16.02 -18.48
N TYR A 512 -2.36 -15.11 -18.39
CA TYR A 512 -3.67 -15.41 -17.81
C TYR A 512 -4.35 -16.62 -18.48
N SER A 513 -4.31 -16.71 -19.82
CA SER A 513 -4.97 -17.79 -20.55
C SER A 513 -4.36 -19.16 -20.31
N ARG A 514 -3.04 -19.23 -20.09
CA ARG A 514 -2.33 -20.49 -19.83
C ARG A 514 -2.36 -20.90 -18.36
N MET A 515 -2.31 -19.94 -17.44
CA MET A 515 -2.24 -20.23 -16.00
C MET A 515 -3.60 -20.38 -15.33
N THR A 516 -4.68 -19.79 -15.86
CA THR A 516 -6.00 -19.88 -15.23
C THR A 516 -6.46 -21.33 -15.06
N PRO A 517 -6.43 -22.20 -16.10
CA PRO A 517 -6.88 -23.60 -15.95
C PRO A 517 -6.10 -24.42 -14.90
N PRO A 518 -4.75 -24.50 -14.93
CA PRO A 518 -4.01 -25.29 -13.93
C PRO A 518 -4.11 -24.69 -12.53
N MET A 519 -4.20 -23.36 -12.38
CA MET A 519 -4.43 -22.75 -11.07
C MET A 519 -5.82 -23.07 -10.51
N ALA A 520 -6.86 -23.04 -11.35
CA ALA A 520 -8.20 -23.42 -10.94
C ALA A 520 -8.29 -24.91 -10.54
N GLU A 521 -7.67 -25.79 -11.33
CA GLU A 521 -7.60 -27.22 -11.04
C GLU A 521 -6.82 -27.50 -9.75
N PHE A 522 -5.70 -26.80 -9.53
CA PHE A 522 -4.94 -26.92 -8.30
C PHE A 522 -5.77 -26.52 -7.07
N MET A 523 -6.50 -25.42 -7.13
CA MET A 523 -7.36 -25.01 -6.01
C MET A 523 -8.54 -25.96 -5.80
N ARG A 524 -9.08 -26.55 -6.88
CA ARG A 524 -10.12 -27.58 -6.79
C ARG A 524 -9.58 -28.82 -6.06
N GLY A 525 -8.42 -29.34 -6.48
CA GLY A 525 -7.79 -30.52 -5.90
C GLY A 525 -7.38 -30.32 -4.43
N LEU A 526 -6.83 -29.14 -4.09
CA LEU A 526 -6.51 -28.78 -2.69
C LEU A 526 -7.77 -28.80 -1.80
N LYS A 527 -8.88 -28.20 -2.26
CA LYS A 527 -10.16 -28.19 -1.53
C LYS A 527 -10.77 -29.59 -1.40
N ALA A 528 -10.64 -30.40 -2.44
CA ALA A 528 -11.08 -31.79 -2.44
C ALA A 528 -10.15 -32.72 -1.65
N ARG A 529 -8.99 -32.22 -1.20
CA ARG A 529 -7.94 -32.97 -0.48
C ARG A 529 -7.38 -34.13 -1.31
N GLU A 530 -7.25 -33.90 -2.61
CA GLU A 530 -6.80 -34.89 -3.57
C GLU A 530 -5.28 -34.98 -3.65
N TYR A 531 -4.53 -34.06 -3.05
CA TYR A 531 -3.07 -34.00 -3.17
C TYR A 531 -2.31 -34.55 -1.95
N ALA A 532 -1.04 -34.88 -2.17
CA ALA A 532 -0.08 -35.28 -1.15
C ALA A 532 1.29 -34.64 -1.44
N HIS A 533 1.57 -33.49 -0.81
CA HIS A 533 2.86 -32.80 -0.98
C HIS A 533 3.92 -33.19 0.08
N TYR A 534 3.59 -34.14 0.95
CA TYR A 534 4.46 -34.76 1.96
C TYR A 534 5.19 -33.79 2.90
N GLY A 535 4.60 -32.61 3.15
CA GLY A 535 5.21 -31.60 4.01
C GLY A 535 6.51 -30.99 3.49
N ASN A 536 6.79 -31.00 2.18
CA ASN A 536 8.00 -30.36 1.62
C ASN A 536 8.13 -28.89 2.11
N PRO A 537 9.18 -28.56 2.88
CA PRO A 537 9.25 -27.28 3.58
C PRO A 537 9.53 -26.10 2.64
N VAL A 538 10.29 -26.34 1.56
CA VAL A 538 10.59 -25.34 0.54
C VAL A 538 9.35 -25.03 -0.28
N ALA A 539 8.61 -26.05 -0.70
CA ALA A 539 7.34 -25.87 -1.40
C ALA A 539 6.31 -25.17 -0.51
N ARG A 540 6.24 -25.51 0.79
CA ARG A 540 5.37 -24.82 1.75
C ARG A 540 5.72 -23.32 1.87
N TRP A 541 7.01 -22.98 1.95
CA TRP A 541 7.46 -21.59 1.95
C TRP A 541 7.10 -20.85 0.66
N MET A 542 7.27 -21.50 -0.49
CA MET A 542 6.89 -20.94 -1.79
C MET A 542 5.38 -20.76 -1.94
N ALA A 543 4.57 -21.67 -1.38
CA ALA A 543 3.11 -21.55 -1.34
C ALA A 543 2.65 -20.38 -0.45
N ASP A 544 3.33 -20.15 0.68
CA ASP A 544 3.07 -19.03 1.60
C ASP A 544 3.35 -17.66 0.94
N ASN A 545 4.30 -17.64 0.01
CA ASN A 545 4.66 -16.50 -0.81
C ASN A 545 3.84 -16.38 -2.10
N LEU A 546 3.04 -17.39 -2.46
CA LEU A 546 2.34 -17.42 -3.72
C LEU A 546 1.15 -16.46 -3.72
N GLU A 547 1.15 -15.64 -4.73
CA GLU A 547 0.34 -14.45 -4.86
C GLU A 547 -0.27 -14.46 -6.27
N CYS A 548 -1.57 -14.16 -6.40
CA CYS A 548 -2.28 -14.18 -7.68
C CYS A 548 -2.73 -12.78 -8.10
N LYS A 549 -2.77 -12.54 -9.42
CA LYS A 549 -3.36 -11.33 -10.00
C LYS A 549 -4.51 -11.71 -10.90
N SER A 550 -5.56 -10.89 -10.88
CA SER A 550 -6.65 -10.90 -11.86
C SER A 550 -6.65 -9.59 -12.66
N PRO A 551 -7.03 -9.61 -13.95
CA PRO A 551 -7.25 -8.40 -14.70
C PRO A 551 -8.53 -7.68 -14.18
N ARG A 552 -8.63 -6.37 -14.42
CA ARG A 552 -9.71 -5.54 -13.83
C ARG A 552 -11.09 -5.85 -14.42
N ASP A 553 -11.12 -6.37 -15.64
CA ASP A 553 -12.29 -6.65 -16.45
C ASP A 553 -12.82 -8.08 -16.30
N ASP A 554 -11.99 -9.04 -15.87
CA ASP A 554 -12.37 -10.44 -15.73
C ASP A 554 -11.71 -11.07 -14.48
N PRO A 555 -12.38 -11.03 -13.31
CA PRO A 555 -11.83 -11.54 -12.05
C PRO A 555 -11.50 -13.03 -12.03
N ASP A 556 -12.14 -13.82 -12.91
CA ASP A 556 -12.00 -15.27 -12.96
C ASP A 556 -10.69 -15.71 -13.63
N ARG A 557 -10.05 -14.80 -14.38
CA ARG A 557 -8.72 -15.03 -14.94
C ARG A 557 -7.66 -14.74 -13.91
N ILE A 558 -6.79 -15.72 -13.65
CA ILE A 558 -5.72 -15.60 -12.66
C ILE A 558 -4.37 -16.00 -13.25
N ARG A 559 -3.32 -15.42 -12.71
CA ARG A 559 -1.95 -15.84 -12.95
C ARG A 559 -1.09 -15.64 -11.69
N PRO A 560 0.01 -16.40 -11.52
CA PRO A 560 0.93 -16.17 -10.44
C PRO A 560 1.66 -14.83 -10.63
N VAL A 561 1.96 -14.16 -9.53
CA VAL A 561 2.76 -12.93 -9.50
C VAL A 561 4.18 -13.27 -9.08
N LYS A 562 5.15 -13.09 -9.99
CA LYS A 562 6.56 -13.20 -9.59
C LYS A 562 6.91 -12.05 -8.62
N PRO A 563 7.45 -12.33 -7.42
CA PRO A 563 7.80 -11.30 -6.45
C PRO A 563 8.92 -10.39 -6.99
N ASP A 564 9.01 -9.15 -6.52
CA ASP A 564 10.16 -8.28 -6.79
C ASP A 564 11.38 -8.79 -6.03
N ARG A 565 12.26 -9.50 -6.77
CA ARG A 565 13.40 -10.25 -6.22
C ARG A 565 14.59 -9.36 -5.86
N GLY A 566 14.62 -8.11 -6.36
CA GLY A 566 15.66 -7.14 -6.01
C GLY A 566 15.43 -6.45 -4.67
N LYS A 567 14.22 -6.58 -4.12
CA LYS A 567 13.78 -5.94 -2.86
C LYS A 567 13.22 -6.94 -1.83
N SER A 568 13.07 -8.22 -2.19
CA SER A 568 12.52 -9.25 -1.29
C SER A 568 13.23 -10.60 -1.44
N GLY A 569 13.41 -11.29 -0.32
CA GLY A 569 13.87 -12.68 -0.29
C GLY A 569 12.79 -13.72 -0.64
N LYS A 570 11.58 -13.31 -1.04
CA LYS A 570 10.49 -14.23 -1.40
C LYS A 570 10.85 -15.03 -2.65
N ARG A 571 10.52 -16.32 -2.68
CA ARG A 571 10.62 -17.18 -3.87
C ARG A 571 9.33 -17.97 -4.05
N ILE A 572 9.02 -18.30 -5.31
CA ILE A 572 7.81 -19.04 -5.67
C ILE A 572 8.06 -20.09 -6.77
N ASP A 573 9.29 -20.31 -7.22
CA ASP A 573 9.64 -21.00 -8.48
C ASP A 573 9.10 -22.47 -8.53
N GLY A 574 8.98 -23.12 -7.38
CA GLY A 574 8.33 -24.43 -7.24
C GLY A 574 6.83 -24.46 -7.54
N MET A 575 6.16 -23.31 -7.47
CA MET A 575 4.73 -23.20 -7.74
C MET A 575 4.42 -23.16 -9.24
N PRO A 576 5.05 -22.31 -10.07
CA PRO A 576 4.97 -22.44 -11.52
C PRO A 576 5.36 -23.85 -12.01
N ALA A 577 6.45 -24.43 -11.49
CA ALA A 577 6.85 -25.79 -11.84
C ALA A 577 5.73 -26.81 -11.56
N LEU A 578 5.07 -26.75 -10.38
CA LEU A 578 3.92 -27.61 -10.09
C LEU A 578 2.74 -27.34 -11.04
N LEU A 579 2.41 -26.07 -11.30
CA LEU A 579 1.29 -25.70 -12.17
C LEU A 579 1.51 -26.20 -13.61
N PHE A 580 2.76 -26.25 -14.08
CA PHE A 580 3.13 -26.88 -15.35
C PHE A 580 2.93 -28.41 -15.31
N ALA A 581 3.27 -29.09 -14.22
CA ALA A 581 2.97 -30.52 -14.06
C ALA A 581 1.46 -30.80 -14.05
N ILE A 582 0.65 -29.93 -13.42
CA ILE A 582 -0.82 -30.01 -13.42
C ILE A 582 -1.38 -29.81 -14.84
N ASP A 583 -0.86 -28.84 -15.59
CA ASP A 583 -1.22 -28.65 -17.00
C ASP A 583 -0.92 -29.90 -17.85
N GLY A 584 0.19 -30.60 -17.56
CA GLY A 584 0.48 -31.95 -18.08
C GLY A 584 -0.60 -32.98 -17.72
N GLY A 585 -0.94 -33.07 -16.44
CA GLY A 585 -2.01 -33.95 -15.94
C GLY A 585 -3.36 -33.72 -16.62
N MET A 586 -3.71 -32.45 -16.85
CA MET A 586 -4.97 -32.06 -17.51
C MET A 586 -5.05 -32.49 -18.98
N ARG A 587 -3.90 -32.69 -19.66
CA ARG A 587 -3.87 -33.26 -21.03
C ARG A 587 -4.10 -34.77 -21.05
N GLY A 588 -4.01 -35.43 -19.89
CA GLY A 588 -4.27 -36.86 -19.72
C GLY A 588 -3.07 -37.75 -20.03
N MET A 589 -3.22 -39.05 -19.75
CA MET A 589 -2.20 -40.05 -20.06
C MET A 589 -2.29 -40.53 -21.51
N PRO A 590 -1.15 -40.73 -22.21
CA PRO A 590 -1.15 -41.47 -23.46
C PRO A 590 -1.66 -42.90 -23.22
N ALA A 591 -2.44 -43.40 -24.19
CA ALA A 591 -2.97 -44.75 -24.19
C ALA A 591 -1.81 -45.76 -23.99
N PRO A 592 -2.02 -46.84 -23.20
CA PRO A 592 -0.99 -47.84 -23.01
C PRO A 592 -0.56 -48.42 -24.36
N SER A 593 0.75 -48.65 -24.50
CA SER A 593 1.30 -49.27 -25.71
C SER A 593 0.69 -50.66 -25.90
N ILE A 594 0.43 -51.07 -27.14
CA ILE A 594 -0.05 -52.43 -27.47
C ILE A 594 0.91 -53.48 -26.89
N TYR A 595 2.21 -53.17 -26.84
CA TYR A 595 3.24 -54.03 -26.26
C TYR A 595 3.12 -54.19 -24.74
N GLU A 596 2.73 -53.13 -24.01
CA GLU A 596 2.44 -53.21 -22.56
C GLU A 596 1.14 -54.00 -22.29
N SER A 597 0.15 -53.90 -23.18
CA SER A 597 -1.12 -54.63 -23.04
C SER A 597 -1.03 -56.13 -23.33
N GLN A 598 0.04 -56.59 -24.00
CA GLN A 598 0.23 -57.99 -24.40
C GLN A 598 1.34 -58.72 -23.62
N GLY A 599 1.88 -58.12 -22.55
CA GLY A 599 2.76 -58.81 -21.60
C GLY A 599 4.12 -59.25 -22.16
N MET A 600 4.60 -58.66 -23.27
CA MET A 600 5.98 -58.86 -23.70
C MET A 600 6.87 -57.81 -23.02
N ALA A 601 7.55 -58.23 -21.96
CA ALA A 601 8.68 -57.48 -21.42
C ALA A 601 9.82 -57.48 -22.45
N LEU A 602 10.35 -56.31 -22.78
CA LEU A 602 11.63 -56.17 -23.46
C LEU A 602 12.78 -56.54 -22.51
#